data_AF-I1D0N1-F1
#
_entry.id   AF-I1D0N1-F1
#
_cell.length_a   1.000
_cell.length_b   1.000
_cell.length_c   1.000
_cell.angle_alpha   90.00
_cell.angle_beta   90.00
_cell.angle_gamma   90.00
#
_symmetry.space_group_name_H-M   'P 1'
#
loop_
_entity.id
_entity.type
_entity.pdbx_description
1 polymer ?
#
loop_
_entity_poly.entity_id
_entity_poly.type
_entity_poly.pdbx_seq_one_letter_code
_entity_poly.pdbx_strand_id
1 'polypeptide(L)'
;MTRSTTTGENASKPRRRLSRKRAAIWAGSTLACYATTLCLLSDVLFPLAIPGIIGLLVIAILGVIRFLHARPRPYEVRDVRHALRRHRLVVWRRFGGLLVLAVALCALPPLLDVTALYPLLAVGVVLPECGLAFFGQQLWLLRRCSKVLSVYEPRPHVPITILSGLKYGQVSLRLGEESRRLPRMAAQGVAHFDIHDSDIAGEGWYAGDDELGGVLVPATGDLLLLVPLDGKERARHRSRADSERKAKERRAGLDRVRPKSARSW
;
A
#
# COMPACT_ATOMS: atom_id res chain seq x y z
N MET A 1 10.99 47.65 -5.75
CA MET A 1 10.17 46.43 -5.97
C MET A 1 10.57 45.39 -4.95
N THR A 2 9.89 45.38 -3.81
CA THR A 2 10.18 44.55 -2.65
C THR A 2 9.32 43.29 -2.67
N ARG A 3 9.98 42.14 -2.57
CA ARG A 3 9.41 40.79 -2.66
C ARG A 3 8.88 40.40 -1.27
N SER A 4 7.57 40.33 -1.10
CA SER A 4 6.92 39.86 0.13
C SER A 4 6.78 38.34 0.12
N THR A 5 7.63 37.65 0.89
CA THR A 5 7.50 36.22 1.20
C THR A 5 7.09 36.06 2.66
N THR A 6 5.79 36.01 2.95
CA THR A 6 5.26 35.68 4.29
C THR A 6 3.91 34.98 4.21
N THR A 7 3.88 33.69 3.84
CA THR A 7 2.71 32.85 4.09
C THR A 7 3.09 31.36 4.03
N GLY A 8 3.51 30.79 5.16
CA GLY A 8 3.88 29.37 5.18
C GLY A 8 3.98 28.66 6.53
N GLU A 9 3.62 29.27 7.66
CA GLU A 9 3.97 28.69 8.98
C GLU A 9 2.79 28.15 9.82
N ASN A 10 1.53 28.31 9.41
CA ASN A 10 0.38 28.01 10.30
C ASN A 10 -0.45 26.75 10.02
N ALA A 11 -0.13 25.93 9.02
CA ALA A 11 -0.97 24.78 8.65
C ALA A 11 -0.69 23.46 9.42
N SER A 12 0.37 23.38 10.24
CA SER A 12 0.83 22.10 10.81
C SER A 12 0.31 21.76 12.22
N LYS A 13 -0.27 22.73 12.95
CA LYS A 13 -0.73 22.55 14.34
C LYS A 13 -1.95 21.63 14.56
N PRO A 14 -3.01 21.58 13.72
CA PRO A 14 -4.21 20.81 14.05
C PRO A 14 -3.98 19.29 13.98
N ARG A 15 -3.08 18.82 13.11
CA ARG A 15 -2.84 17.39 12.86
C ARG A 15 -2.20 16.65 14.05
N ARG A 16 -1.35 17.34 14.83
CA ARG A 16 -0.68 16.76 16.01
C ARG A 16 -1.63 16.55 17.20
N ARG A 17 -2.61 17.43 17.42
CA ARG A 17 -3.56 17.31 18.55
C ARG A 17 -4.53 16.13 18.37
N LEU A 18 -5.01 15.91 17.14
CA LEU A 18 -5.86 14.77 16.80
C LEU A 18 -5.17 13.41 17.00
N SER A 19 -3.86 13.33 16.73
CA SER A 19 -3.08 12.10 16.94
C SER A 19 -2.96 11.73 18.42
N ARG A 20 -2.74 12.71 19.31
CA ARG A 20 -2.61 12.45 20.75
C ARG A 20 -3.91 11.98 21.40
N LYS A 21 -5.05 12.59 21.04
CA LYS A 21 -6.37 12.16 21.53
C LYS A 21 -6.68 10.72 21.11
N ARG A 22 -6.38 10.36 19.87
CA ARG A 22 -6.54 8.97 19.39
C ARG A 22 -5.65 8.00 20.15
N ALA A 23 -4.38 8.34 20.38
CA ALA A 23 -3.48 7.49 21.15
C ALA A 23 -3.98 7.26 22.59
N ALA A 24 -4.50 8.29 23.25
CA ALA A 24 -5.07 8.18 24.59
C ALA A 24 -6.32 7.28 24.65
N ILE A 25 -7.23 7.44 23.67
CA ILE A 25 -8.42 6.57 23.56
C ILE A 25 -7.99 5.11 23.36
N TRP A 26 -7.03 4.86 22.47
CA TRP A 26 -6.51 3.52 22.23
C TRP A 26 -5.88 2.91 23.49
N ALA A 27 -5.03 3.66 24.19
CA ALA A 27 -4.40 3.20 25.43
C ALA A 27 -5.45 2.89 26.51
N GLY A 28 -6.47 3.76 26.67
CA GLY A 28 -7.56 3.54 27.60
C GLY A 28 -8.39 2.30 27.28
N SER A 29 -8.74 2.10 26.01
CA SER A 29 -9.48 0.91 25.57
C SER A 29 -8.67 -0.38 25.77
N THR A 30 -7.36 -0.37 25.46
CA THR A 30 -6.49 -1.52 25.69
C THR A 30 -6.37 -1.84 27.16
N LEU A 31 -6.19 -0.83 28.01
CA LEU A 31 -6.10 -1.01 29.47
C LEU A 31 -7.40 -1.58 30.05
N ALA A 32 -8.55 -1.06 29.61
CA ALA A 32 -9.86 -1.55 30.06
C ALA A 32 -10.10 -3.01 29.65
N CYS A 33 -9.78 -3.38 28.40
CA CYS A 33 -9.91 -4.76 27.93
C CYS A 33 -8.93 -5.69 28.65
N TYR A 34 -7.72 -5.21 28.95
CA TYR A 34 -6.74 -5.99 29.71
C TYR A 34 -7.20 -6.21 31.16
N ALA A 35 -7.71 -5.18 31.82
CA ALA A 35 -8.24 -5.28 33.18
C ALA A 35 -9.40 -6.28 33.27
N THR A 36 -10.30 -6.29 32.29
CA THR A 36 -11.38 -7.29 32.24
C THR A 36 -10.87 -8.70 31.92
N THR A 37 -9.80 -8.86 31.13
CA THR A 37 -9.19 -10.19 30.95
C THR A 37 -8.54 -10.73 32.22
N LEU A 38 -8.08 -9.89 33.15
CA LEU A 38 -7.52 -10.38 34.43
C LEU A 38 -8.56 -11.11 35.29
N CYS A 39 -9.87 -10.91 35.04
CA CYS A 39 -10.93 -11.68 35.68
C CYS A 39 -10.89 -13.19 35.36
N LEU A 40 -10.09 -13.63 34.37
CA LEU A 40 -9.83 -15.06 34.09
C LEU A 40 -9.20 -15.79 35.28
N LEU A 41 -8.51 -15.08 36.18
CA LEU A 41 -7.90 -15.65 37.37
C LEU A 41 -8.90 -15.94 38.50
N SER A 42 -10.16 -15.55 38.34
CA SER A 42 -11.22 -15.75 39.32
C SER A 42 -12.32 -16.64 38.77
N ASP A 43 -12.57 -17.76 39.44
CA ASP A 43 -13.65 -18.70 39.09
C ASP A 43 -15.03 -18.02 39.11
N VAL A 44 -15.21 -17.01 39.95
CA VAL A 44 -16.49 -16.28 40.11
C VAL A 44 -16.67 -15.22 39.01
N LEU A 45 -15.59 -14.59 38.55
CA LEU A 45 -15.64 -13.49 37.58
C LEU A 45 -15.29 -13.91 36.14
N PHE A 46 -15.07 -15.20 35.90
CA PHE A 46 -14.83 -15.77 34.57
C PHE A 46 -15.76 -15.24 33.46
N PRO A 47 -17.11 -15.14 33.63
CA PRO A 47 -17.97 -14.62 32.56
C PRO A 47 -17.65 -13.17 32.17
N LEU A 48 -17.07 -12.38 33.08
CA LEU A 48 -16.64 -11.00 32.84
C LEU A 48 -15.35 -10.93 32.01
N ALA A 49 -14.59 -12.03 31.91
CA ALA A 49 -13.38 -12.10 31.11
C ALA A 49 -13.66 -12.24 29.60
N ILE A 50 -14.77 -12.87 29.22
CA ILE A 50 -15.19 -13.05 27.82
C ILE A 50 -15.20 -11.72 27.03
N PRO A 51 -15.88 -10.64 27.48
CA PRO A 51 -15.86 -9.36 26.77
C PRO A 51 -14.46 -8.73 26.74
N GLY A 52 -13.62 -8.97 27.75
CA GLY A 52 -12.22 -8.54 27.76
C GLY A 52 -11.40 -9.21 26.65
N ILE A 53 -11.54 -10.52 26.49
CA ILE A 53 -10.83 -11.30 25.45
C ILE A 53 -11.29 -10.84 24.07
N ILE A 54 -12.60 -10.69 23.86
CA ILE A 54 -13.16 -10.18 22.60
C ILE A 54 -12.64 -8.75 22.32
N GLY A 55 -12.63 -7.89 23.34
CA GLY A 55 -12.12 -6.52 23.23
C GLY A 55 -10.64 -6.47 22.84
N LEU A 56 -9.78 -7.26 23.49
CA LEU A 56 -8.37 -7.37 23.13
C LEU A 56 -8.18 -7.91 21.72
N LEU A 57 -8.96 -8.92 21.32
CA LEU A 57 -8.91 -9.49 19.97
C LEU A 57 -9.27 -8.43 18.92
N VAL A 58 -10.34 -7.66 19.13
CA VAL A 58 -10.75 -6.57 18.23
C VAL A 58 -9.67 -5.48 18.15
N ILE A 59 -9.10 -5.07 19.29
CA ILE A 59 -8.00 -4.10 19.35
C ILE A 59 -6.78 -4.62 18.59
N ALA A 60 -6.43 -5.90 18.75
CA ALA A 60 -5.33 -6.53 18.04
C ALA A 60 -5.58 -6.56 16.53
N ILE A 61 -6.77 -6.97 16.09
CA ILE A 61 -7.17 -6.99 14.67
C ILE A 61 -7.09 -5.59 14.08
N LEU A 62 -7.68 -4.58 14.74
CA LEU A 62 -7.64 -3.20 14.28
C LEU A 62 -6.21 -2.63 14.28
N GLY A 63 -5.38 -3.01 15.26
CA GLY A 63 -3.96 -2.69 15.33
C GLY A 63 -3.18 -3.28 14.15
N VAL A 64 -3.42 -4.55 13.82
CA VAL A 64 -2.88 -5.22 12.63
C VAL A 64 -3.35 -4.51 11.37
N ILE A 65 -4.64 -4.27 11.19
CA ILE A 65 -5.18 -3.54 10.03
C ILE A 65 -4.49 -2.18 9.89
N ARG A 66 -4.35 -1.42 10.98
CA ARG A 66 -3.64 -0.14 10.98
C ARG A 66 -2.17 -0.28 10.60
N PHE A 67 -1.48 -1.28 11.13
CA PHE A 67 -0.08 -1.54 10.81
C PHE A 67 0.10 -1.95 9.34
N LEU A 68 -0.80 -2.77 8.82
CA LEU A 68 -0.84 -3.21 7.42
C LEU A 68 -1.12 -2.05 6.45
N HIS A 69 -1.98 -1.10 6.84
CA HIS A 69 -2.36 0.06 6.02
C HIS A 69 -1.55 1.33 6.33
N ALA A 70 -0.63 1.29 7.29
CA ALA A 70 0.18 2.45 7.62
C ALA A 70 0.99 2.89 6.39
N ARG A 71 0.92 4.15 5.98
CA ARG A 71 1.76 4.63 4.88
C ARG A 71 3.23 4.73 5.31
N PRO A 72 4.19 4.35 4.46
CA PRO A 72 5.56 4.79 4.61
C PRO A 72 5.57 6.31 4.70
N ARG A 73 6.48 6.87 5.50
CA ARG A 73 6.68 8.32 5.49
C ARG A 73 7.20 8.72 4.10
N PRO A 74 6.67 9.82 3.53
CA PRO A 74 7.19 10.37 2.27
C PRO A 74 8.68 10.66 2.44
N TYR A 75 9.42 10.47 1.37
CA TYR A 75 10.86 10.68 1.32
C TYR A 75 11.23 11.20 -0.05
N GLU A 76 12.33 11.95 -0.11
CA GLU A 76 12.85 12.48 -1.36
C GLU A 76 13.39 11.35 -2.25
N VAL A 77 12.85 11.26 -3.47
CA VAL A 77 13.21 10.20 -4.42
C VAL A 77 14.46 10.61 -5.19
N ARG A 78 15.61 10.09 -4.77
CA ARG A 78 16.88 10.25 -5.51
C ARG A 78 17.07 9.22 -6.62
N ASP A 79 16.58 8.01 -6.41
CA ASP A 79 16.75 6.88 -7.33
C ASP A 79 15.53 5.94 -7.24
N VAL A 80 14.99 5.58 -8.40
CA VAL A 80 13.86 4.65 -8.53
C VAL A 80 14.20 3.26 -7.97
N ARG A 81 15.45 2.80 -8.08
CA ARG A 81 15.88 1.53 -7.48
C ARG A 81 15.92 1.60 -5.96
N HIS A 82 16.21 2.77 -5.39
CA HIS A 82 16.11 2.98 -3.94
C HIS A 82 14.66 2.90 -3.48
N ALA A 83 13.73 3.49 -4.22
CA ALA A 83 12.30 3.38 -3.94
C ALA A 83 11.82 1.92 -3.91
N LEU A 84 12.22 1.13 -4.92
CA LEU A 84 11.89 -0.30 -4.99
C LEU A 84 12.40 -1.09 -3.79
N ARG A 85 13.67 -0.90 -3.40
CA ARG A 85 14.26 -1.58 -2.24
C ARG A 85 13.54 -1.23 -0.95
N ARG A 86 13.16 0.04 -0.78
CA ARG A 86 12.45 0.51 0.41
C ARG A 86 11.05 -0.09 0.50
N HIS A 87 10.26 -0.07 -0.56
CA HIS A 87 8.93 -0.70 -0.56
C HIS A 87 9.03 -2.20 -0.29
N ARG A 88 10.00 -2.89 -0.90
CA ARG A 88 10.28 -4.30 -0.61
C ARG A 88 10.58 -4.53 0.87
N LEU A 89 11.46 -3.72 1.47
CA LEU A 89 11.80 -3.81 2.89
C LEU A 89 10.57 -3.58 3.79
N VAL A 90 9.74 -2.59 3.46
CA VAL A 90 8.51 -2.30 4.22
C VAL A 90 7.55 -3.48 4.18
N VAL A 91 7.32 -4.08 3.00
CA VAL A 91 6.46 -5.27 2.85
C VAL A 91 7.00 -6.44 3.68
N TRP A 92 8.30 -6.72 3.59
CA TRP A 92 8.94 -7.78 4.37
C TRP A 92 8.86 -7.54 5.88
N ARG A 93 9.08 -6.30 6.34
CA ARG A 93 8.98 -5.95 7.75
C ARG A 93 7.56 -6.14 8.28
N ARG A 94 6.54 -5.83 7.48
CA ARG A 94 5.14 -6.03 7.88
C ARG A 94 4.76 -7.50 7.92
N PHE A 95 5.19 -8.26 6.91
CA PHE A 95 4.99 -9.70 6.89
C PHE A 95 5.68 -10.37 8.07
N GLY A 96 6.94 -10.00 8.36
CA GLY A 96 7.67 -10.49 9.52
C GLY A 96 6.98 -10.14 10.84
N GLY A 97 6.47 -8.91 10.99
CA GLY A 97 5.70 -8.52 12.18
C GLY A 97 4.42 -9.34 12.36
N LEU A 98 3.73 -9.67 11.26
CA LEU A 98 2.54 -10.52 11.27
C LEU A 98 2.88 -11.98 11.63
N LEU A 99 4.01 -12.51 11.15
CA LEU A 99 4.49 -13.84 11.54
C LEU A 99 4.85 -13.91 13.03
N VAL A 100 5.53 -12.89 13.56
CA VAL A 100 5.84 -12.82 15.00
C VAL A 100 4.55 -12.81 15.84
N LEU A 101 3.54 -12.04 15.42
CA LEU A 101 2.24 -12.03 16.08
C LEU A 101 1.53 -13.39 16.01
N ALA A 102 1.54 -14.04 14.85
CA ALA A 102 0.96 -15.37 14.67
C ALA A 102 1.61 -16.40 15.61
N VAL A 103 2.94 -16.40 15.68
CA VAL A 103 3.69 -17.28 16.60
C VAL A 103 3.34 -16.99 18.06
N ALA A 104 3.24 -15.71 18.46
CA ALA A 104 2.84 -15.34 19.81
C ALA A 104 1.42 -15.83 20.16
N LEU A 105 0.47 -15.74 19.23
CA LEU A 105 -0.90 -16.24 19.42
C LEU A 105 -0.95 -17.77 19.53
N CYS A 106 -0.11 -18.49 18.79
CA CYS A 106 -0.01 -19.95 18.89
C CYS A 106 0.70 -20.42 20.18
N ALA A 107 1.68 -19.65 20.67
CA ALA A 107 2.46 -20.01 21.85
C ALA A 107 1.72 -19.71 23.17
N LEU A 108 0.81 -18.74 23.20
CA LEU A 108 0.12 -18.32 24.42
C LEU A 108 -0.69 -19.45 25.11
N PRO A 109 -1.56 -20.21 24.39
CA PRO A 109 -2.40 -21.22 25.03
C PRO A 109 -1.61 -22.32 25.76
N PRO A 110 -0.60 -22.99 25.17
CA PRO A 110 0.13 -24.04 25.86
C PRO A 110 1.03 -23.51 26.99
N LEU A 111 1.46 -22.25 26.94
CA LEU A 111 2.27 -21.65 28.01
C LEU A 111 1.45 -21.31 29.26
N LEU A 112 0.15 -21.04 29.10
CA LEU A 112 -0.74 -20.64 30.19
C LEU A 112 -1.61 -21.80 30.70
N ASP A 113 -1.68 -22.92 29.97
CA ASP A 113 -2.52 -24.09 30.26
C ASP A 113 -4.01 -23.75 30.45
N VAL A 114 -4.49 -22.75 29.69
CA VAL A 114 -5.87 -22.28 29.75
C VAL A 114 -6.63 -22.76 28.53
N THR A 115 -7.53 -23.72 28.72
CA THR A 115 -8.39 -24.27 27.64
C THR A 115 -9.22 -23.19 26.95
N ALA A 116 -9.60 -22.12 27.66
CA ALA A 116 -10.33 -21.00 27.07
C ALA A 116 -9.54 -20.23 26.00
N LEU A 117 -8.21 -20.40 25.90
CA LEU A 117 -7.36 -19.73 24.91
C LEU A 117 -7.15 -20.53 23.62
N TYR A 118 -7.61 -21.78 23.50
CA TYR A 118 -7.47 -22.58 22.26
C TYR A 118 -7.95 -21.85 20.97
N PRO A 119 -9.00 -21.00 20.99
CA PRO A 119 -9.37 -20.22 19.81
C PRO A 119 -8.25 -19.30 19.27
N LEU A 120 -7.32 -18.83 20.12
CA LEU A 120 -6.19 -18.02 19.67
C LEU A 120 -5.24 -18.81 18.78
N LEU A 121 -5.13 -20.12 18.99
CA LEU A 121 -4.30 -21.00 18.16
C LEU A 121 -4.86 -21.04 16.72
N ALA A 122 -6.18 -21.17 16.57
CA ALA A 122 -6.82 -21.09 15.27
C ALA A 122 -6.57 -19.74 14.57
N VAL A 123 -6.68 -18.62 15.31
CA VAL A 123 -6.36 -17.28 14.77
C VAL A 123 -4.89 -17.18 14.36
N GLY A 124 -3.97 -17.69 15.18
CA GLY A 124 -2.54 -17.70 14.90
C GLY A 124 -2.17 -18.50 13.64
N VAL A 125 -2.87 -19.60 13.36
CA VAL A 125 -2.67 -20.41 12.14
C VAL A 125 -3.24 -19.72 10.89
N VAL A 126 -4.41 -19.09 10.98
CA VAL A 126 -5.06 -18.43 9.84
C VAL A 126 -4.36 -17.13 9.45
N LEU A 127 -3.78 -16.41 10.42
CA LEU A 127 -3.22 -15.08 10.20
C LEU A 127 -2.09 -15.05 9.12
N PRO A 128 -1.09 -15.96 9.12
CA PRO A 128 -0.08 -16.07 8.06
C PRO A 128 -0.67 -16.31 6.67
N GLU A 129 -1.71 -17.13 6.54
CA GLU A 129 -2.34 -17.43 5.24
C GLU A 129 -3.00 -16.17 4.66
N CYS A 130 -3.78 -15.46 5.48
CA CYS A 130 -4.36 -14.17 5.11
C CYS A 130 -3.26 -13.14 4.78
N GLY A 131 -2.20 -13.11 5.58
CA GLY A 131 -1.03 -12.26 5.33
C GLY A 131 -0.38 -12.56 3.98
N LEU A 132 -0.14 -13.83 3.67
CA LEU A 132 0.47 -14.26 2.42
C LEU A 132 -0.39 -13.89 1.20
N ALA A 133 -1.71 -14.04 1.29
CA ALA A 133 -2.63 -13.60 0.23
C ALA A 133 -2.54 -12.08 0.01
N PHE A 134 -2.54 -11.29 1.09
CA PHE A 134 -2.49 -9.83 1.04
C PHE A 134 -1.14 -9.30 0.52
N PHE A 135 -0.03 -9.77 1.09
CA PHE A 135 1.32 -9.35 0.69
C PHE A 135 1.78 -9.99 -0.62
N GLY A 136 1.23 -11.15 -0.98
CA GLY A 136 1.53 -11.84 -2.24
C GLY A 136 1.21 -10.94 -3.44
N GLN A 137 0.07 -10.24 -3.41
CA GLN A 137 -0.28 -9.26 -4.43
C GLN A 137 0.73 -8.10 -4.49
N GLN A 138 1.15 -7.56 -3.34
CA GLN A 138 2.13 -6.45 -3.27
C GLN A 138 3.51 -6.89 -3.77
N LEU A 139 3.97 -8.07 -3.36
CA LEU A 139 5.23 -8.67 -3.80
C LEU A 139 5.21 -8.97 -5.31
N TRP A 140 4.07 -9.43 -5.83
CA TRP A 140 3.90 -9.64 -7.27
C TRP A 140 4.04 -8.32 -8.05
N LEU A 141 3.37 -7.26 -7.60
CA LEU A 141 3.49 -5.92 -8.19
C LEU A 141 4.93 -5.38 -8.09
N LEU A 142 5.58 -5.55 -6.94
CA LEU A 142 7.00 -5.18 -6.77
C LEU A 142 7.93 -5.91 -7.73
N ARG A 143 7.73 -7.22 -7.90
CA ARG A 143 8.50 -8.03 -8.86
C ARG A 143 8.30 -7.52 -10.29
N ARG A 144 7.07 -7.12 -10.65
CA ARG A 144 6.79 -6.50 -11.95
C ARG A 144 7.49 -5.16 -12.11
N CYS A 145 7.41 -4.28 -11.11
CA CYS A 145 8.11 -3.00 -11.15
C CYS A 145 9.63 -3.22 -11.30
N SER A 146 10.20 -4.15 -10.55
CA SER A 146 11.61 -4.54 -10.67
C SER A 146 11.97 -5.00 -12.09
N LYS A 147 11.09 -5.78 -12.72
CA LYS A 147 11.31 -6.30 -14.08
C LYS A 147 11.25 -5.19 -15.12
N VAL A 148 10.32 -4.25 -14.99
CA VAL A 148 10.25 -3.06 -15.86
C VAL A 148 11.52 -2.23 -15.73
N LEU A 149 11.98 -1.97 -14.50
CA LEU A 149 13.18 -1.18 -14.21
C LEU A 149 14.49 -1.86 -14.63
N SER A 150 14.48 -3.17 -14.87
CA SER A 150 15.62 -3.89 -15.46
C SER A 150 15.70 -3.75 -16.98
N VAL A 151 14.61 -3.36 -17.65
CA VAL A 151 14.51 -3.27 -19.12
C VAL A 151 14.48 -1.83 -19.59
N TYR A 152 13.82 -0.95 -18.84
CA TYR A 152 13.67 0.47 -19.15
C TYR A 152 14.50 1.32 -18.21
N GLU A 153 15.24 2.26 -18.79
CA GLU A 153 15.98 3.25 -18.02
C GLU A 153 15.03 4.32 -17.45
N PRO A 154 15.17 4.69 -16.16
CA PRO A 154 14.35 5.74 -15.56
C PRO A 154 14.64 7.12 -16.15
N ARG A 155 13.60 7.80 -16.63
CA ARG A 155 13.63 9.21 -17.05
C ARG A 155 13.14 10.10 -15.90
N PRO A 156 13.93 11.09 -15.46
CA PRO A 156 13.52 12.03 -14.42
C PRO A 156 12.53 13.08 -14.93
N HIS A 157 11.86 13.77 -14.01
CA HIS A 157 11.08 14.99 -14.26
C HIS A 157 9.97 14.87 -15.33
N VAL A 158 9.29 13.73 -15.38
CA VAL A 158 8.15 13.58 -16.29
C VAL A 158 6.93 14.25 -15.65
N PRO A 159 6.26 15.20 -16.33
CA PRO A 159 5.06 15.85 -15.82
C PRO A 159 3.89 14.86 -15.79
N ILE A 160 3.12 14.92 -14.71
CA ILE A 160 2.01 14.00 -14.42
C ILE A 160 0.72 14.82 -14.26
N THR A 161 -0.22 14.60 -15.17
CA THR A 161 -1.56 15.20 -15.09
C THR A 161 -2.58 14.14 -14.69
N ILE A 162 -3.27 14.36 -13.59
CA ILE A 162 -4.30 13.45 -13.10
C ILE A 162 -5.60 13.75 -13.83
N LEU A 163 -6.19 12.74 -14.47
CA LEU A 163 -7.39 12.92 -15.29
C LEU A 163 -8.67 12.60 -14.53
N SER A 164 -8.64 11.65 -13.61
CA SER A 164 -9.81 11.32 -12.78
C SER A 164 -9.39 10.68 -11.45
N GLY A 165 -10.15 11.02 -10.41
CA GLY A 165 -9.93 10.50 -9.06
C GLY A 165 -10.10 8.99 -8.94
N LEU A 166 -9.59 8.47 -7.82
CA LEU A 166 -9.46 7.05 -7.49
C LEU A 166 -10.75 6.23 -7.78
N LYS A 167 -10.69 5.26 -8.71
CA LYS A 167 -11.72 4.22 -8.85
C LYS A 167 -11.08 2.84 -8.69
N TYR A 168 -11.59 2.04 -7.74
CA TYR A 168 -11.15 0.66 -7.50
C TYR A 168 -9.64 0.49 -7.20
N GLY A 169 -9.03 1.46 -6.52
CA GLY A 169 -7.59 1.44 -6.23
C GLY A 169 -6.70 1.73 -7.44
N GLN A 170 -7.26 2.30 -8.50
CA GLN A 170 -6.54 2.80 -9.66
C GLN A 170 -6.79 4.29 -9.85
N VAL A 171 -5.75 5.02 -10.25
CA VAL A 171 -5.83 6.44 -10.63
C VAL A 171 -5.61 6.56 -12.11
N SER A 172 -6.48 7.27 -12.83
CA SER A 172 -6.27 7.54 -14.24
C SER A 172 -5.39 8.79 -14.38
N LEU A 173 -4.24 8.60 -15.00
CA LEU A 173 -3.27 9.66 -15.23
C LEU A 173 -2.82 9.70 -16.69
N ARG A 174 -2.34 10.87 -17.07
CA ARG A 174 -1.68 11.13 -18.35
C ARG A 174 -0.24 11.54 -18.03
N LEU A 175 0.69 10.88 -18.70
CA LEU A 175 2.09 11.26 -18.68
C LEU A 175 2.32 12.30 -19.76
N GLY A 176 3.15 13.31 -19.48
CA GLY A 176 3.53 14.32 -20.45
C GLY A 176 2.60 15.54 -20.48
N GLU A 177 3.02 16.52 -21.29
CA GLU A 177 2.31 17.78 -21.50
C GLU A 177 0.96 17.55 -22.21
N GLU A 178 -0.09 18.31 -21.84
CA GLU A 178 -1.45 18.12 -22.36
C GLU A 178 -1.56 18.17 -23.90
N SER A 179 -0.58 18.79 -24.55
CA SER A 179 -0.48 18.96 -26.00
C SER A 179 -0.24 17.65 -26.77
N ARG A 180 0.39 16.63 -26.15
CA ARG A 180 0.61 15.33 -26.79
C ARG A 180 -0.57 14.39 -26.54
N ARG A 181 -1.12 13.81 -27.62
CA ARG A 181 -2.17 12.76 -27.58
C ARG A 181 -1.63 11.43 -27.02
N LEU A 182 -1.18 11.43 -25.77
CA LEU A 182 -0.76 10.23 -25.08
C LEU A 182 -1.96 9.48 -24.48
N PRO A 183 -1.94 8.14 -24.51
CA PRO A 183 -3.05 7.32 -24.03
C PRO A 183 -3.24 7.52 -22.53
N ARG A 184 -4.49 7.32 -22.08
CA ARG A 184 -4.81 7.38 -20.65
C ARG A 184 -4.24 6.14 -19.97
N MET A 185 -3.45 6.34 -18.91
CA MET A 185 -2.84 5.27 -18.13
C MET A 185 -3.62 5.07 -16.83
N ALA A 186 -3.90 3.81 -16.50
CA ALA A 186 -4.29 3.39 -15.17
C ALA A 186 -3.03 3.17 -14.33
N ALA A 187 -2.90 3.91 -13.24
CA ALA A 187 -1.87 3.74 -12.26
C ALA A 187 -2.35 2.85 -11.13
N GLN A 188 -1.64 1.74 -10.90
CA GLN A 188 -1.89 0.84 -9.80
C GLN A 188 -0.76 1.00 -8.77
N GLY A 189 -1.12 1.41 -7.56
CA GLY A 189 -0.19 1.44 -6.43
C GLY A 189 0.29 0.04 -6.05
N VAL A 190 1.59 -0.09 -5.81
CA VAL A 190 2.19 -1.32 -5.27
C VAL A 190 1.65 -1.64 -3.88
N ALA A 191 1.37 -0.60 -3.09
CA ALA A 191 0.78 -0.73 -1.79
C ALA A 191 -0.69 -0.30 -1.84
N HIS A 192 -1.52 -0.99 -1.05
CA HIS A 192 -2.94 -0.69 -0.84
C HIS A 192 -3.11 0.60 -0.01
N PHE A 193 -2.54 1.69 -0.49
CA PHE A 193 -2.73 3.01 0.09
C PHE A 193 -3.69 3.79 -0.82
N ASP A 194 -4.60 4.55 -0.21
CA ASP A 194 -5.53 5.42 -0.92
C ASP A 194 -4.79 6.58 -1.60
N ILE A 195 -4.11 6.33 -2.72
CA ILE A 195 -3.26 7.33 -3.37
C ILE A 195 -4.05 8.65 -3.51
N HIS A 196 -3.61 9.71 -2.85
CA HIS A 196 -4.34 10.97 -2.91
C HIS A 196 -3.92 11.71 -4.18
N ASP A 197 -4.86 12.39 -4.84
CA ASP A 197 -4.56 13.10 -6.10
C ASP A 197 -3.43 14.13 -5.89
N SER A 198 -3.40 14.81 -4.73
CA SER A 198 -2.33 15.75 -4.37
C SER A 198 -0.94 15.11 -4.20
N ASP A 199 -0.87 13.80 -3.99
CA ASP A 199 0.38 13.07 -3.72
C ASP A 199 1.10 12.62 -5.00
N ILE A 200 0.41 12.66 -6.16
CA ILE A 200 0.95 12.21 -7.45
C ILE A 200 1.20 13.38 -8.41
N ALA A 201 0.41 14.45 -8.31
CA ALA A 201 0.50 15.58 -9.23
C ALA A 201 1.88 16.25 -9.18
N GLY A 202 2.35 16.72 -10.35
CA GLY A 202 3.64 17.38 -10.50
C GLY A 202 4.60 16.55 -11.35
N GLU A 203 5.79 16.30 -10.83
CA GLU A 203 6.86 15.60 -11.55
C GLU A 203 7.27 14.30 -10.86
N GLY A 204 7.71 13.33 -11.64
CA GLY A 204 8.22 12.08 -11.12
C GLY A 204 9.19 11.38 -12.07
N TRP A 205 9.72 10.27 -11.61
CA TRP A 205 10.56 9.39 -12.40
C TRP A 205 9.70 8.38 -13.15
N TYR A 206 9.91 8.23 -14.45
CA TYR A 206 9.17 7.29 -15.27
C TYR A 206 10.11 6.32 -16.01
N ALA A 207 9.86 5.03 -15.88
CA ALA A 207 10.57 3.98 -16.61
C ALA A 207 9.57 3.12 -17.38
N GLY A 208 9.54 3.26 -18.70
CA GLY A 208 8.60 2.53 -19.53
C GLY A 208 8.43 3.12 -20.92
N ASP A 209 7.39 2.63 -21.58
CA ASP A 209 6.98 3.03 -22.92
C ASP A 209 5.68 3.85 -22.83
N ASP A 210 5.71 5.03 -23.43
CA ASP A 210 4.63 6.03 -23.31
C ASP A 210 3.27 5.52 -23.83
N GLU A 211 3.24 4.45 -24.62
CA GLU A 211 2.01 3.83 -25.14
C GLU A 211 1.69 2.46 -24.53
N LEU A 212 2.70 1.72 -24.08
CA LEU A 212 2.54 0.35 -23.58
C LEU A 212 2.53 0.24 -22.04
N GLY A 213 2.92 1.31 -21.34
CA GLY A 213 2.94 1.39 -19.89
C GLY A 213 4.35 1.29 -19.30
N GLY A 214 4.43 1.26 -17.97
CA GLY A 214 5.71 1.35 -17.27
C GLY A 214 5.59 1.43 -15.76
N VAL A 215 6.61 1.99 -15.12
CA VAL A 215 6.64 2.30 -13.70
C VAL A 215 6.83 3.79 -13.52
N LEU A 216 6.00 4.40 -12.68
CA LEU A 216 6.09 5.79 -12.28
C LEU A 216 6.39 5.86 -10.77
N VAL A 217 7.31 6.74 -10.41
CA VAL A 217 7.62 7.10 -9.03
C VAL A 217 7.46 8.61 -8.88
N PRO A 218 6.30 9.09 -8.35
CA PRO A 218 6.10 10.50 -8.05
C PRO A 218 7.03 10.95 -6.91
N ALA A 219 7.11 12.26 -6.69
CA ALA A 219 7.95 12.86 -5.65
C ALA A 219 7.70 12.32 -4.23
N THR A 220 6.50 11.76 -3.97
CA THR A 220 6.14 11.12 -2.70
C THR A 220 6.84 9.78 -2.45
N GLY A 221 7.43 9.18 -3.49
CA GLY A 221 8.18 7.93 -3.42
C GLY A 221 7.34 6.66 -3.45
N ASP A 222 6.07 6.78 -3.82
CA ASP A 222 5.21 5.64 -4.11
C ASP A 222 5.62 4.96 -5.43
N LEU A 223 5.40 3.65 -5.55
CA LEU A 223 5.62 2.92 -6.80
C LEU A 223 4.29 2.66 -7.46
N LEU A 224 4.12 3.21 -8.65
CA LEU A 224 2.92 3.08 -9.46
C LEU A 224 3.24 2.28 -10.72
N LEU A 225 2.57 1.15 -10.89
CA LEU A 225 2.60 0.40 -12.15
C LEU A 225 1.57 1.04 -13.09
N LEU A 226 2.04 1.51 -14.25
CA LEU A 226 1.22 2.14 -15.27
C LEU A 226 0.87 1.16 -16.38
N VAL A 227 -0.42 1.08 -16.69
CA VAL A 227 -0.95 0.25 -17.77
C VAL A 227 -1.98 1.08 -18.54
N PRO A 228 -2.03 1.03 -19.87
CA PRO A 228 -3.08 1.71 -20.63
C PRO A 228 -4.48 1.30 -20.15
N LEU A 229 -5.35 2.28 -19.94
CA LEU A 229 -6.68 2.09 -19.34
C LEU A 229 -7.59 1.26 -20.28
N ASP A 230 -7.58 1.58 -21.57
CA ASP A 230 -8.37 0.87 -22.57
C ASP A 230 -7.55 -0.28 -23.19
N GLY A 231 -8.01 -1.52 -22.95
CA GLY A 231 -7.41 -2.72 -23.52
C GLY A 231 -7.49 -2.78 -25.05
N LYS A 232 -8.50 -2.16 -25.67
CA LYS A 232 -8.63 -2.07 -27.13
C LYS A 232 -7.62 -1.09 -27.71
N GLU A 233 -7.48 0.09 -27.11
CA GLU A 233 -6.43 1.05 -27.48
C GLU A 233 -5.05 0.41 -27.32
N ARG A 234 -4.81 -0.27 -26.21
CA ARG A 234 -3.55 -1.00 -26.00
C ARG A 234 -3.28 -2.03 -27.08
N ALA A 235 -4.27 -2.81 -27.48
CA ALA A 235 -4.10 -3.78 -28.57
C ALA A 235 -3.73 -3.10 -29.89
N ARG A 236 -4.31 -1.92 -30.18
CA ARG A 236 -3.99 -1.11 -31.36
C ARG A 236 -2.58 -0.51 -31.29
N HIS A 237 -2.19 0.07 -30.15
CA HIS A 237 -0.82 0.58 -29.97
C HIS A 237 0.19 -0.57 -30.06
N ARG A 238 -0.13 -1.70 -29.45
CA ARG A 238 0.71 -2.89 -29.54
C ARG A 238 0.79 -3.44 -30.95
N SER A 239 -0.27 -3.44 -31.77
CA SER A 239 -0.17 -3.93 -33.15
C SER A 239 0.73 -3.03 -34.01
N ARG A 240 0.64 -1.71 -33.80
CA ARG A 240 1.43 -0.68 -34.49
C ARG A 240 2.88 -0.55 -34.01
N ALA A 241 3.18 -0.96 -32.77
CA ALA A 241 4.52 -0.87 -32.22
C ALA A 241 5.52 -1.77 -32.97
N ASP A 242 6.75 -1.29 -33.09
CA ASP A 242 7.84 -2.05 -33.71
C ASP A 242 8.14 -3.35 -32.96
N SER A 243 8.75 -4.30 -33.67
CA SER A 243 9.16 -5.59 -33.11
C SER A 243 10.05 -5.42 -31.86
N GLU A 244 10.91 -4.41 -31.85
CA GLU A 244 11.78 -4.07 -30.72
C GLU A 244 10.99 -3.62 -29.49
N ARG A 245 10.03 -2.70 -29.66
CA ARG A 245 9.15 -2.22 -28.56
C ARG A 245 8.32 -3.36 -27.99
N LYS A 246 7.76 -4.22 -28.86
CA LYS A 246 7.05 -5.45 -28.47
C LYS A 246 7.95 -6.44 -27.71
N ALA A 247 9.22 -6.54 -28.06
CA ALA A 247 10.17 -7.41 -27.37
C ALA A 247 10.53 -6.86 -26.00
N LYS A 248 10.78 -5.55 -25.89
CA LYS A 248 11.01 -4.85 -24.61
C LYS A 248 9.81 -4.98 -23.66
N GLU A 249 8.58 -4.79 -24.16
CA GLU A 249 7.35 -4.98 -23.38
C GLU A 249 7.24 -6.41 -22.81
N ARG A 250 7.53 -7.43 -23.64
CA ARG A 250 7.53 -8.84 -23.23
C ARG A 250 8.62 -9.16 -22.21
N ARG A 251 9.83 -8.62 -22.39
CA ARG A 251 10.92 -8.76 -21.41
C ARG A 251 10.53 -8.13 -20.08
N ALA A 252 9.96 -6.94 -20.09
CA ALA A 252 9.42 -6.27 -18.90
C ALA A 252 8.19 -6.99 -18.31
N GLY A 253 7.54 -7.85 -19.10
CA GLY A 253 6.38 -8.64 -18.72
C GLY A 253 5.10 -7.81 -18.57
N LEU A 254 5.06 -6.63 -19.18
CA LEU A 254 3.87 -5.77 -19.21
C LEU A 254 2.74 -6.43 -20.01
N ASP A 255 3.07 -7.25 -21.01
CA ASP A 255 2.14 -7.98 -21.87
C ASP A 255 1.10 -8.85 -21.14
N ARG A 256 1.43 -9.32 -19.93
CA ARG A 256 0.56 -10.15 -19.08
C ARG A 256 -0.31 -9.34 -18.13
N VAL A 257 -0.05 -8.04 -17.98
CA VAL A 257 -0.80 -7.18 -17.07
C VAL A 257 -2.07 -6.75 -17.80
N ARG A 258 -3.23 -7.19 -17.34
CA ARG A 258 -4.50 -6.69 -17.86
C ARG A 258 -4.96 -5.52 -16.98
N PRO A 259 -5.37 -4.37 -17.55
CA PRO A 259 -6.10 -3.40 -16.77
C PRO A 259 -7.34 -4.12 -16.23
N LYS A 260 -7.68 -3.90 -14.96
CA LYS A 260 -9.01 -4.24 -14.47
C LYS A 260 -9.95 -3.30 -15.20
N SER A 261 -10.43 -3.72 -16.38
CA SER A 261 -11.38 -2.95 -17.16
C SER A 261 -12.51 -2.57 -16.23
N ALA A 262 -12.71 -1.26 -16.04
CA ALA A 262 -13.96 -0.78 -15.51
C ALA A 262 -15.03 -1.38 -16.43
N ARG A 263 -15.76 -2.39 -15.96
CA ARG A 263 -17.01 -2.76 -16.63
C ARG A 263 -17.78 -1.46 -16.65
N SER A 264 -18.02 -0.95 -17.86
CA SER A 264 -18.92 0.16 -18.09
C SER A 264 -20.26 -0.27 -17.49
N TRP A 265 -20.59 0.32 -16.35
CA TRP A 265 -21.96 0.42 -15.88
C TRP A 265 -22.54 1.67 -16.51
#